data_AF-A0A3D1TUP6-F1
#
_entry.id   AF-A0A3D1TUP6-F1
#
_cell.length_a   1.000
_cell.length_b   1.000
_cell.length_c   1.000
_cell.angle_alpha   90.00
_cell.angle_beta   90.00
_cell.angle_gamma   90.00
#
_symmetry.space_group_name_H-M   'P 1'
#
loop_
_entity.id
_entity.type
_entity.pdbx_description
1 polymer ?
#
loop_
_entity_poly.entity_id
_entity_poly.type
_entity_poly.pdbx_seq_one_letter_code
_entity_poly.pdbx_strand_id
1 'polypeptide(L)'
;MTIPFRPQTMNSFSIRNTKISLVHGDIVELPMLDALVSSDDTSVSMSGGVSRAIREAAGSYVQQEAQRQLPKAAGEVIVTAGGNLNVRHILHALVLDWEHAPAPTAESVYGLTLRCLQEAESLACGTIALPSFGTGAGGINKDVAAHAMLSAICDHLRGQNSSLTSVYVDVLSPSYSTLRPFLVEFIRTELLHDFEERFQSLSDRLLTAEDEKAELEAQISALTKEAADQASEWKYTTRDLPHPLAYAYGLSLTPLNWQARAKACFDAFEAIARCLALVGMAIVTQAKLKTASDWLNESRQPRTFGKWIEVARETAKQVEAMGGSQFMVANPGDFKTSNSRVSQLFALLNQAPSLRNELIHPIVKPEAECRALAEEWTPKLEKALELVKAVIPQPWLVVEGHKFGQGDGYVYTMARITGESVLFRHTSVESALRLPDETVVLWSPKDGAMLRLTPFVVKRMCPLCKVEDTFLLESSDGSNRVEYVSYRAGHKVTVTLSNAPGALS
;
A
#
# COMPACT_ATOMS: atom_id res chain seq x y z
N MET A 1 28.07 -13.61 -22.20
CA MET A 1 28.27 -14.10 -20.83
C MET A 1 27.71 -13.06 -19.89
N THR A 2 26.48 -13.26 -19.42
CA THR A 2 25.91 -12.51 -18.29
C THR A 2 26.57 -13.03 -17.01
N ILE A 3 27.16 -12.15 -16.22
CA ILE A 3 27.66 -12.49 -14.88
C ILE A 3 26.44 -12.92 -14.05
N PRO A 4 26.43 -14.11 -13.42
CA PRO A 4 25.30 -14.55 -12.61
C PRO A 4 25.07 -13.55 -11.46
N PHE A 5 23.83 -13.16 -11.27
CA PHE A 5 23.41 -12.17 -10.28
C PHE A 5 23.42 -12.83 -8.90
N ARG A 6 24.54 -12.72 -8.17
CA ARG A 6 24.63 -13.31 -6.82
C ARG A 6 23.52 -12.76 -5.90
N PRO A 7 22.78 -13.61 -5.19
CA PRO A 7 21.81 -13.17 -4.18
C PRO A 7 22.45 -12.24 -3.15
N GLN A 8 21.80 -11.13 -2.86
CA GLN A 8 22.28 -10.12 -1.90
C GLN A 8 21.31 -10.01 -0.73
N THR A 9 21.83 -10.13 0.50
CA THR A 9 21.06 -9.84 1.70
C THR A 9 20.84 -8.33 1.81
N MET A 10 19.58 -7.92 1.83
CA MET A 10 19.18 -6.51 1.86
C MET A 10 18.95 -6.00 3.28
N ASN A 11 18.32 -6.83 4.12
CA ASN A 11 18.16 -6.56 5.55
C ASN A 11 18.05 -7.89 6.31
N SER A 12 18.34 -7.89 7.61
CA SER A 12 18.12 -9.03 8.47
C SER A 12 18.00 -8.63 9.94
N PHE A 13 17.11 -9.29 10.65
CA PHE A 13 16.97 -9.21 12.11
C PHE A 13 16.82 -10.62 12.68
N SER A 14 16.89 -10.76 14.00
CA SER A 14 16.73 -12.07 14.65
C SER A 14 15.52 -12.03 15.58
N ILE A 15 14.82 -13.16 15.67
CA ILE A 15 13.85 -13.42 16.73
C ILE A 15 14.38 -14.65 17.47
N ARG A 16 14.67 -14.51 18.76
CA ARG A 16 15.33 -15.56 19.55
C ARG A 16 16.62 -16.02 18.86
N ASN A 17 16.72 -17.31 18.53
CA ASN A 17 17.91 -17.90 17.90
C ASN A 17 17.79 -18.03 16.37
N THR A 18 16.76 -17.44 15.77
CA THR A 18 16.46 -17.57 14.35
C THR A 18 16.72 -16.26 13.63
N LYS A 19 17.62 -16.27 12.64
CA LYS A 19 17.88 -15.11 11.79
C LYS A 19 16.90 -15.05 10.63
N ILE A 20 16.22 -13.93 10.46
CA ILE A 20 15.31 -13.68 9.34
C ILE A 20 16.01 -12.72 8.37
N SER A 21 16.15 -13.10 7.10
CA SER A 21 16.89 -12.32 6.10
C SER A 21 16.07 -12.07 4.84
N LEU A 22 15.96 -10.80 4.43
CA LEU A 22 15.45 -10.43 3.12
C LEU A 22 16.57 -10.57 2.09
N VAL A 23 16.34 -11.35 1.04
CA VAL A 23 17.31 -11.57 -0.03
C VAL A 23 16.74 -11.08 -1.35
N HIS A 24 17.54 -10.28 -2.08
CA HIS A 24 17.30 -9.93 -3.47
C HIS A 24 18.14 -10.85 -4.35
N GLY A 25 17.51 -11.81 -5.00
CA GLY A 25 18.20 -12.83 -5.78
C GLY A 25 17.22 -13.77 -6.46
N ASP A 26 17.75 -14.74 -7.20
CA ASP A 26 16.97 -15.91 -7.60
C ASP A 26 17.07 -16.96 -6.51
N ILE A 27 15.93 -17.45 -6.03
CA ILE A 27 15.85 -18.39 -4.92
C ILE A 27 16.61 -19.70 -5.19
N VAL A 28 16.80 -20.09 -6.46
CA VAL A 28 17.56 -21.29 -6.84
C VAL A 28 19.08 -21.10 -6.76
N GLU A 29 19.55 -19.85 -6.68
CA GLU A 29 20.97 -19.50 -6.54
C GLU A 29 21.41 -19.33 -5.08
N LEU A 30 20.48 -19.49 -4.13
CA LEU A 30 20.80 -19.45 -2.71
C LEU A 30 21.76 -20.59 -2.33
N PRO A 31 22.70 -20.34 -1.38
CA PRO A 31 23.57 -21.39 -0.87
C PRO A 31 22.77 -22.50 -0.18
N MET A 32 23.39 -23.65 0.09
CA MET A 32 22.76 -24.87 0.61
C MET A 32 21.65 -24.60 1.64
N LEU A 33 20.43 -25.09 1.36
CA LEU A 33 19.25 -24.98 2.22
C LEU A 33 18.77 -26.37 2.64
N ASP A 34 18.11 -26.48 3.79
CA ASP A 34 17.37 -27.70 4.13
C ASP A 34 16.02 -27.73 3.40
N ALA A 35 15.30 -26.60 3.38
CA ALA A 35 14.01 -26.46 2.72
C ALA A 35 13.99 -25.28 1.73
N LEU A 36 13.52 -25.54 0.52
CA LEU A 36 13.24 -24.53 -0.50
C LEU A 36 11.75 -24.53 -0.82
N VAL A 37 11.09 -23.37 -0.72
CA VAL A 37 9.65 -23.29 -0.94
C VAL A 37 9.35 -22.83 -2.37
N SER A 38 8.47 -23.58 -3.04
CA SER A 38 7.91 -23.21 -4.34
C SER A 38 6.53 -22.59 -4.16
N SER A 39 6.16 -21.64 -5.02
CA SER A 39 4.81 -21.05 -5.10
C SER A 39 4.08 -21.67 -6.28
N ASP A 40 3.21 -22.64 -6.01
CA ASP A 40 2.56 -23.48 -7.02
C ASP A 40 1.04 -23.27 -7.09
N ASP A 41 0.46 -23.69 -8.21
CA ASP A 41 -0.99 -23.89 -8.34
C ASP A 41 -1.39 -25.31 -7.89
N THR A 42 -2.67 -25.55 -7.64
CA THR A 42 -3.20 -26.84 -7.16
C THR A 42 -2.98 -28.03 -8.10
N SER A 43 -2.63 -27.82 -9.36
CA SER A 43 -2.23 -28.89 -10.30
C SER A 43 -0.72 -29.15 -10.30
N VAL A 44 0.04 -28.36 -9.54
CA VAL A 44 1.52 -28.34 -9.51
C VAL A 44 2.07 -28.28 -10.94
N SER A 45 1.54 -27.35 -11.74
CA SER A 45 1.92 -27.22 -13.16
C SER A 45 3.37 -26.77 -13.33
N MET A 46 3.94 -26.09 -12.31
CA MET A 46 5.28 -25.50 -12.29
C MET A 46 5.63 -24.75 -13.59
N SER A 47 4.64 -24.06 -14.15
CA SER A 47 4.69 -23.55 -15.53
C SER A 47 5.16 -22.10 -15.64
N GLY A 48 5.25 -21.36 -14.53
CA GLY A 48 5.69 -19.96 -14.51
C GLY A 48 6.36 -19.51 -13.21
N GLY A 49 6.98 -18.32 -13.25
CA GLY A 49 7.57 -17.68 -12.08
C GLY A 49 8.62 -18.54 -11.36
N VAL A 50 8.58 -18.49 -10.02
CA VAL A 50 9.53 -19.21 -9.16
C VAL A 50 9.41 -20.73 -9.29
N SER A 51 8.20 -21.28 -9.45
CA SER A 51 8.03 -22.73 -9.58
C SER A 51 8.63 -23.25 -10.88
N ARG A 52 8.53 -22.48 -11.97
CA ARG A 52 9.25 -22.80 -13.21
C ARG A 52 10.76 -22.80 -13.01
N ALA A 53 11.31 -21.76 -12.36
CA ALA A 53 12.76 -21.67 -12.11
C ALA A 53 13.25 -22.88 -11.28
N ILE A 54 12.50 -23.24 -10.22
CA ILE A 54 12.79 -24.41 -9.40
C ILE A 54 12.73 -25.70 -10.24
N ARG A 55 11.71 -25.90 -11.08
CA ARG A 55 11.62 -27.10 -11.92
C ARG A 55 12.77 -27.19 -12.93
N GLU A 56 13.14 -26.08 -13.55
CA GLU A 56 14.23 -26.02 -14.52
C GLU A 56 15.58 -26.37 -13.84
N ALA A 57 15.80 -25.91 -12.61
CA ALA A 57 17.02 -26.18 -11.86
C ALA A 57 17.04 -27.57 -11.20
N ALA A 58 15.94 -28.00 -10.57
CA ALA A 58 15.82 -29.27 -9.86
C ALA A 58 15.59 -30.47 -10.79
N GLY A 59 15.10 -30.24 -12.00
CA GLY A 59 14.74 -31.26 -12.98
C GLY A 59 13.28 -31.71 -12.86
N SER A 60 12.71 -32.20 -13.98
CA SER A 60 11.28 -32.52 -14.09
C SER A 60 10.75 -33.61 -13.14
N TYR A 61 11.63 -34.39 -12.50
CA TYR A 61 11.23 -35.42 -11.54
C TYR A 61 10.51 -34.85 -10.31
N VAL A 62 10.91 -33.65 -9.83
CA VAL A 62 10.27 -33.03 -8.65
C VAL A 62 8.80 -32.70 -8.92
N GLN A 63 8.48 -32.28 -10.14
CA GLN A 63 7.10 -32.05 -10.57
C GLN A 63 6.30 -33.36 -10.54
N GLN A 64 6.87 -34.45 -11.07
CA GLN A 64 6.20 -35.75 -11.10
C GLN A 64 5.98 -36.31 -9.69
N GLU A 65 6.94 -36.12 -8.79
CA GLU A 65 6.84 -36.52 -7.39
C GLU A 65 5.72 -35.75 -6.68
N ALA A 66 5.63 -34.43 -6.89
CA ALA A 66 4.58 -33.61 -6.29
C ALA A 66 3.19 -33.98 -6.85
N GLN A 67 3.07 -34.18 -8.16
CA GLN A 67 1.80 -34.53 -8.82
C GLN A 67 1.23 -35.88 -8.36
N ARG A 68 2.06 -36.83 -7.92
CA ARG A 68 1.60 -38.10 -7.34
C ARG A 68 0.87 -37.93 -6.00
N GLN A 69 0.99 -36.77 -5.35
CA GLN A 69 0.37 -36.48 -4.06
C GLN A 69 -0.95 -35.69 -4.20
N LEU A 70 -1.39 -35.42 -5.43
CA LEU A 70 -2.67 -34.77 -5.73
C LEU A 70 -3.85 -35.76 -5.61
N PRO A 71 -5.08 -35.28 -5.33
CA PRO A 71 -5.50 -33.88 -5.23
C PRO A 71 -5.16 -33.22 -3.89
N LYS A 72 -4.90 -31.91 -3.93
CA LYS A 72 -4.65 -31.03 -2.79
C LYS A 72 -5.29 -29.66 -3.05
N ALA A 73 -5.77 -29.02 -1.99
CA ALA A 73 -6.45 -27.73 -2.05
C ALA A 73 -5.47 -26.56 -1.92
N ALA A 74 -5.89 -25.38 -2.39
CA ALA A 74 -5.16 -24.14 -2.12
C ALA A 74 -5.01 -23.93 -0.60
N GLY A 75 -3.82 -23.51 -0.19
CA GLY A 75 -3.45 -23.39 1.22
C GLY A 75 -2.76 -24.64 1.80
N GLU A 76 -2.67 -25.76 1.08
CA GLU A 76 -1.88 -26.93 1.48
C GLU A 76 -0.43 -26.87 0.96
N VAL A 77 0.44 -27.74 1.51
CA VAL A 77 1.85 -27.87 1.12
C VAL A 77 2.14 -29.33 0.77
N ILE A 78 2.87 -29.56 -0.32
CA ILE A 78 3.37 -30.88 -0.74
C ILE A 78 4.89 -30.90 -0.57
N VAL A 79 5.45 -31.98 -0.05
CA VAL A 79 6.91 -32.13 0.15
C VAL A 79 7.48 -33.10 -0.88
N THR A 80 8.60 -32.73 -1.50
CA THR A 80 9.38 -33.58 -2.42
C THR A 80 10.87 -33.51 -2.11
N ALA A 81 11.66 -34.38 -2.73
CA ALA A 81 13.12 -34.27 -2.72
C ALA A 81 13.62 -33.06 -3.52
N GLY A 82 14.82 -32.56 -3.19
CA GLY A 82 15.44 -31.41 -3.88
C GLY A 82 15.82 -31.62 -5.36
N GLY A 83 15.72 -32.83 -5.89
CA GLY A 83 16.16 -33.15 -7.25
C GLY A 83 17.64 -32.85 -7.45
N ASN A 84 17.96 -32.06 -8.48
CA ASN A 84 19.32 -31.63 -8.80
C ASN A 84 19.79 -30.40 -8.00
N LEU A 85 18.91 -29.75 -7.23
CA LEU A 85 19.29 -28.62 -6.38
C LEU A 85 20.03 -29.10 -5.14
N ASN A 86 20.91 -28.25 -4.60
CA ASN A 86 21.58 -28.51 -3.33
C ASN A 86 20.66 -28.16 -2.13
N VAL A 87 19.48 -28.78 -2.11
CA VAL A 87 18.46 -28.63 -1.07
C VAL A 87 17.93 -30.00 -0.67
N ARG A 88 17.56 -30.20 0.61
CA ARG A 88 17.05 -31.50 1.05
C ARG A 88 15.60 -31.71 0.62
N HIS A 89 14.79 -30.68 0.80
CA HIS A 89 13.35 -30.72 0.55
C HIS A 89 12.90 -29.54 -0.31
N ILE A 90 11.97 -29.79 -1.23
CA ILE A 90 11.17 -28.75 -1.86
C ILE A 90 9.76 -28.82 -1.28
N LEU A 91 9.28 -27.68 -0.75
CA LEU A 91 7.95 -27.52 -0.19
C LEU A 91 7.11 -26.77 -1.24
N HIS A 92 6.21 -27.46 -1.91
CA HIS A 92 5.31 -26.90 -2.91
C HIS A 92 4.10 -26.29 -2.20
N ALA A 93 4.14 -24.98 -1.96
CA ALA A 93 3.05 -24.25 -1.36
C ALA A 93 1.98 -23.95 -2.42
N LEU A 94 0.77 -24.48 -2.23
CA LEU A 94 -0.33 -24.35 -3.20
C LEU A 94 -1.03 -23.01 -3.00
N VAL A 95 -0.51 -21.97 -3.65
CA VAL A 95 -0.98 -20.58 -3.51
C VAL A 95 -2.23 -20.32 -4.35
N LEU A 96 -2.36 -21.02 -5.49
CA LEU A 96 -3.35 -20.69 -6.52
C LEU A 96 -4.23 -21.89 -6.85
N ASP A 97 -5.53 -21.66 -6.99
CA ASP A 97 -6.44 -22.59 -7.64
C ASP A 97 -7.17 -21.82 -8.74
N TRP A 98 -6.83 -22.13 -9.98
CA TRP A 98 -7.35 -21.44 -11.17
C TRP A 98 -8.82 -21.77 -11.47
N GLU A 99 -9.34 -22.86 -10.91
CA GLU A 99 -10.65 -23.39 -11.25
C GLU A 99 -11.68 -23.12 -10.15
N HIS A 100 -11.29 -23.19 -8.88
CA HIS A 100 -12.25 -23.26 -7.76
C HIS A 100 -12.05 -22.22 -6.65
N ALA A 101 -10.95 -21.46 -6.62
CA ALA A 101 -10.70 -20.50 -5.53
C ALA A 101 -10.56 -19.04 -6.01
N PRO A 102 -10.89 -18.05 -5.16
CA PRO A 102 -10.56 -16.66 -5.41
C PRO A 102 -9.03 -16.45 -5.41
N ALA A 103 -8.61 -15.30 -5.94
CA ALA A 103 -7.21 -14.87 -5.89
C ALA A 103 -6.67 -14.88 -4.44
N PRO A 104 -5.34 -15.03 -4.25
CA PRO A 104 -4.73 -15.06 -2.91
C PRO A 104 -5.07 -13.83 -2.09
N THR A 105 -5.39 -14.06 -0.81
CA THR A 105 -5.72 -13.06 0.21
C THR A 105 -4.59 -12.95 1.23
N ALA A 106 -4.66 -11.93 2.09
CA ALA A 106 -3.71 -11.78 3.20
C ALA A 106 -3.75 -13.01 4.12
N GLU A 107 -4.96 -13.49 4.41
CA GLU A 107 -5.23 -14.63 5.27
C GLU A 107 -4.69 -15.93 4.67
N SER A 108 -4.88 -16.14 3.35
CA SER A 108 -4.34 -17.33 2.70
C SER A 108 -2.82 -17.31 2.64
N VAL A 109 -2.20 -16.15 2.37
CA VAL A 109 -0.74 -16.01 2.36
C VAL A 109 -0.16 -16.23 3.76
N TYR A 110 -0.73 -15.61 4.79
CA TYR A 110 -0.34 -15.81 6.18
C TYR A 110 -0.41 -17.29 6.56
N GLY A 111 -1.57 -17.93 6.32
CA GLY A 111 -1.79 -19.33 6.70
C GLY A 111 -0.86 -20.29 5.96
N LEU A 112 -0.58 -20.03 4.69
CA LEU A 112 0.32 -20.86 3.89
C LEU A 112 1.78 -20.67 4.29
N THR A 113 2.22 -19.45 4.60
CA THR A 113 3.54 -19.19 5.19
C THR A 113 3.71 -19.95 6.49
N LEU A 114 2.72 -19.87 7.39
CA LEU A 114 2.75 -20.60 8.66
C LEU A 114 2.85 -22.11 8.45
N ARG A 115 2.09 -22.68 7.50
CA ARG A 115 2.18 -24.10 7.16
C ARG A 115 3.56 -24.49 6.63
N CYS A 116 4.16 -23.70 5.75
CA CYS A 116 5.51 -23.98 5.24
C CYS A 116 6.55 -24.04 6.37
N LEU A 117 6.45 -23.13 7.35
CA LEU A 117 7.32 -23.14 8.53
C LEU A 117 7.08 -24.40 9.38
N GLN A 118 5.81 -24.76 9.62
CA GLN A 118 5.46 -25.98 10.36
C GLN A 118 5.95 -27.26 9.69
N GLU A 119 5.83 -27.35 8.36
CA GLU A 119 6.35 -28.50 7.60
C GLU A 119 7.88 -28.57 7.71
N ALA A 120 8.59 -27.45 7.59
CA ALA A 120 10.04 -27.40 7.76
C ALA A 120 10.49 -27.82 9.16
N GLU A 121 9.77 -27.40 10.22
CA GLU A 121 9.98 -27.86 11.59
C GLU A 121 9.78 -29.38 11.72
N SER A 122 8.71 -29.92 11.11
CA SER A 122 8.42 -31.36 11.16
C SER A 122 9.51 -32.22 10.50
N LEU A 123 10.22 -31.63 9.53
CA LEU A 123 11.35 -32.22 8.83
C LEU A 123 12.70 -31.93 9.51
N ALA A 124 12.68 -31.28 10.67
CA ALA A 124 13.87 -30.85 11.42
C ALA A 124 14.84 -30.00 10.58
N CYS A 125 14.31 -29.15 9.70
CA CYS A 125 15.09 -28.21 8.91
C CYS A 125 15.69 -27.12 9.82
N GLY A 126 16.94 -26.75 9.56
CA GLY A 126 17.59 -25.59 10.17
C GLY A 126 17.49 -24.34 9.30
N THR A 127 17.23 -24.49 8.00
CA THR A 127 17.14 -23.37 7.05
C THR A 127 15.96 -23.54 6.09
N ILE A 128 15.24 -22.45 5.83
CA ILE A 128 14.12 -22.39 4.88
C ILE A 128 14.19 -21.13 4.02
N ALA A 129 13.95 -21.25 2.71
CA ALA A 129 13.76 -20.10 1.82
C ALA A 129 12.33 -20.01 1.29
N LEU A 130 11.69 -18.87 1.51
CA LEU A 130 10.32 -18.53 1.14
C LEU A 130 10.32 -17.51 0.00
N PRO A 131 9.64 -17.76 -1.13
CA PRO A 131 9.46 -16.76 -2.17
C PRO A 131 8.33 -15.79 -1.80
N SER A 132 8.31 -14.61 -2.41
CA SER A 132 7.20 -13.66 -2.30
C SER A 132 5.85 -14.21 -2.81
N PHE A 133 5.09 -14.86 -1.92
CA PHE A 133 3.88 -15.62 -2.29
C PHE A 133 2.81 -14.78 -2.98
N GLY A 134 2.30 -15.32 -4.09
CA GLY A 134 1.18 -14.77 -4.84
C GLY A 134 1.46 -13.44 -5.56
N THR A 135 2.64 -12.82 -5.38
CA THR A 135 2.93 -11.46 -5.88
C THR A 135 3.15 -11.37 -7.40
N GLY A 136 3.30 -12.52 -8.05
CA GLY A 136 3.38 -12.69 -9.50
C GLY A 136 2.00 -12.95 -10.11
N ALA A 137 1.82 -14.14 -10.71
CA ALA A 137 0.58 -14.51 -11.40
C ALA A 137 -0.67 -14.51 -10.49
N GLY A 138 -0.49 -14.65 -9.17
CA GLY A 138 -1.58 -14.57 -8.19
C GLY A 138 -2.16 -13.17 -8.00
N GLY A 139 -1.42 -12.12 -8.35
CA GLY A 139 -1.93 -10.74 -8.33
C GLY A 139 -2.18 -10.13 -6.96
N ILE A 140 -1.78 -10.78 -5.85
CA ILE A 140 -1.90 -10.17 -4.52
C ILE A 140 -1.02 -8.93 -4.44
N ASN A 141 -1.50 -7.90 -3.74
CA ASN A 141 -0.69 -6.71 -3.47
C ASN A 141 0.57 -7.09 -2.67
N LYS A 142 1.70 -6.53 -3.09
CA LYS A 142 3.02 -6.87 -2.57
C LYS A 142 3.23 -6.41 -1.12
N ASP A 143 2.64 -5.29 -0.73
CA ASP A 143 2.66 -4.79 0.66
C ASP A 143 1.83 -5.70 1.57
N VAL A 144 0.65 -6.13 1.09
CA VAL A 144 -0.19 -7.10 1.79
C VAL A 144 0.52 -8.45 1.94
N ALA A 145 1.15 -8.95 0.89
CA ALA A 145 1.92 -10.19 0.96
C ALA A 145 3.12 -10.07 1.90
N ALA A 146 3.88 -8.97 1.82
CA ALA A 146 5.01 -8.72 2.72
C ALA A 146 4.57 -8.72 4.18
N HIS A 147 3.51 -7.96 4.51
CA HIS A 147 2.95 -7.91 5.85
C HIS A 147 2.46 -9.27 6.33
N ALA A 148 1.68 -9.99 5.50
CA ALA A 148 1.15 -11.29 5.86
C ALA A 148 2.26 -12.33 6.10
N MET A 149 3.25 -12.40 5.22
CA MET A 149 4.37 -13.33 5.33
C MET A 149 5.23 -13.05 6.57
N LEU A 150 5.62 -11.79 6.80
CA LEU A 150 6.47 -11.42 7.93
C LEU A 150 5.72 -11.59 9.26
N SER A 151 4.43 -11.26 9.30
CA SER A 151 3.60 -11.53 10.48
C SER A 151 3.58 -13.02 10.81
N ALA A 152 3.36 -13.89 9.82
CA ALA A 152 3.34 -15.34 10.02
C ALA A 152 4.70 -15.88 10.51
N ILE A 153 5.81 -15.39 9.94
CA ILE A 153 7.17 -15.77 10.38
C ILE A 153 7.38 -15.34 11.83
N CYS A 154 7.06 -14.09 12.18
CA CYS A 154 7.25 -13.57 13.52
C CYS A 154 6.40 -14.32 14.55
N ASP A 155 5.11 -14.53 14.26
CA ASP A 155 4.19 -15.26 15.14
C ASP A 155 4.67 -16.68 15.39
N HIS A 156 5.14 -17.38 14.35
CA HIS A 156 5.68 -18.73 14.47
C HIS A 156 6.90 -18.78 15.40
N LEU A 157 7.88 -17.91 15.17
CA LEU A 157 9.13 -17.90 15.93
C LEU A 157 8.96 -17.42 17.37
N ARG A 158 7.95 -16.58 17.64
CA ARG A 158 7.58 -16.14 18.99
C ARG A 158 6.75 -17.17 19.74
N GLY A 159 5.93 -17.96 19.03
CA GLY A 159 5.02 -18.93 19.64
C GLY A 159 5.69 -20.16 20.25
N GLN A 160 6.86 -20.57 19.74
CA GLN A 160 7.51 -21.83 20.14
C GLN A 160 9.03 -21.81 19.93
N ASN A 161 9.73 -22.76 20.56
CA ASN A 161 11.12 -23.04 20.18
C ASN A 161 11.12 -23.64 18.77
N SER A 162 12.01 -23.14 17.92
CA SER A 162 12.08 -23.44 16.49
C SER A 162 13.40 -24.16 16.19
N SER A 163 13.36 -25.19 15.33
CA SER A 163 14.58 -25.81 14.78
C SER A 163 15.24 -24.92 13.74
N LEU A 164 14.50 -23.96 13.18
CA LEU A 164 14.99 -23.02 12.19
C LEU A 164 16.02 -22.07 12.80
N THR A 165 17.23 -22.11 12.29
CA THR A 165 18.30 -21.15 12.57
C THR A 165 18.29 -19.98 11.58
N SER A 166 17.75 -20.18 10.37
CA SER A 166 17.63 -19.11 9.37
C SER A 166 16.38 -19.25 8.50
N VAL A 167 15.67 -18.13 8.33
CA VAL A 167 14.56 -17.96 7.40
C VAL A 167 14.96 -16.93 6.35
N TYR A 168 15.01 -17.34 5.09
CA TYR A 168 15.25 -16.44 3.97
C TYR A 168 13.91 -16.08 3.33
N VAL A 169 13.63 -14.79 3.19
CA VAL A 169 12.53 -14.30 2.37
C VAL A 169 13.16 -13.80 1.08
N ASP A 170 13.01 -14.57 0.01
CA ASP A 170 13.58 -14.26 -1.30
C ASP A 170 12.59 -13.47 -2.16
N VAL A 171 13.12 -12.43 -2.80
CA VAL A 171 12.38 -11.59 -3.71
C VAL A 171 13.19 -11.41 -5.00
N LEU A 172 12.91 -12.21 -6.01
CA LEU A 172 13.37 -11.94 -7.37
C LEU A 172 12.52 -10.85 -8.02
N SER A 173 13.04 -9.62 -8.10
CA SER A 173 12.32 -8.48 -8.69
C SER A 173 13.21 -7.68 -9.64
N PRO A 174 13.07 -7.84 -10.98
CA PRO A 174 13.84 -7.09 -11.98
C PRO A 174 13.62 -5.57 -11.92
N SER A 175 12.42 -5.15 -11.48
CA SER A 175 12.01 -3.74 -11.40
C SER A 175 11.96 -3.19 -9.97
N TYR A 176 12.49 -3.92 -8.99
CA TYR A 176 12.37 -3.62 -7.54
C TYR A 176 10.93 -3.47 -6.99
N SER A 177 9.91 -3.67 -7.82
CA SER A 177 8.51 -3.50 -7.44
C SER A 177 8.08 -4.40 -6.29
N THR A 178 8.60 -5.64 -6.20
CA THR A 178 8.36 -6.55 -5.06
C THR A 178 9.35 -6.34 -3.92
N LEU A 179 10.61 -5.99 -4.22
CA LEU A 179 11.64 -5.85 -3.19
C LEU A 179 11.30 -4.74 -2.20
N ARG A 180 10.78 -3.63 -2.71
CA ARG A 180 10.50 -2.45 -1.89
C ARG A 180 9.45 -2.71 -0.79
N PRO A 181 8.24 -3.24 -1.08
CA PRO A 181 7.27 -3.61 -0.05
C PRO A 181 7.83 -4.52 1.03
N PHE A 182 8.60 -5.54 0.65
CA PHE A 182 9.24 -6.45 1.60
C PHE A 182 10.31 -5.75 2.43
N LEU A 183 11.15 -4.90 1.84
CA LEU A 183 12.18 -4.15 2.57
C LEU A 183 11.57 -3.22 3.62
N VAL A 184 10.50 -2.51 3.26
CA VAL A 184 9.78 -1.62 4.18
C VAL A 184 9.22 -2.39 5.36
N GLU A 185 8.55 -3.50 5.08
CA GLU A 185 7.96 -4.31 6.13
C GLU A 185 9.04 -4.97 7.02
N PHE A 186 10.17 -5.38 6.45
CA PHE A 186 11.32 -5.87 7.21
C PHE A 186 11.84 -4.82 8.20
N ILE A 187 12.10 -3.59 7.74
CA ILE A 187 12.57 -2.49 8.60
C ILE A 187 11.55 -2.18 9.69
N ARG A 188 10.26 -2.14 9.34
CA ARG A 188 9.17 -1.91 10.29
C ARG A 188 9.11 -3.00 11.36
N THR A 189 9.25 -4.26 10.96
CA THR A 189 9.15 -5.41 11.86
C THR A 189 10.35 -5.49 12.80
N GLU A 190 11.55 -5.24 12.27
CA GLU A 190 12.80 -5.14 13.04
C GLU A 190 12.68 -4.07 14.14
N LEU A 191 12.28 -2.84 13.78
CA LEU A 191 12.10 -1.76 14.74
C LEU A 191 11.08 -2.11 15.83
N LEU A 192 9.93 -2.67 15.47
CA LEU A 192 8.91 -3.09 16.44
C LEU A 192 9.43 -4.20 17.36
N HIS A 193 10.21 -5.14 16.83
CA HIS A 193 10.76 -6.23 17.60
C HIS A 193 11.81 -5.75 18.61
N ASP A 194 12.72 -4.86 18.22
CA ASP A 194 13.71 -4.26 19.11
C ASP A 194 13.06 -3.56 20.30
N PHE A 195 11.92 -2.88 20.08
CA PHE A 195 11.14 -2.28 21.16
C PHE A 195 10.50 -3.31 22.08
N GLU A 196 9.86 -4.34 21.51
CA GLU A 196 9.22 -5.42 22.29
C GLU A 196 10.24 -6.17 23.16
N GLU A 197 11.43 -6.49 22.65
CA GLU A 197 12.47 -7.17 23.44
C GLU A 197 12.99 -6.29 24.59
N ARG A 198 13.29 -5.01 24.31
CA ARG A 198 13.72 -4.06 25.35
C ARG A 198 12.63 -3.89 26.42
N PHE A 199 11.37 -3.83 26.01
CA PHE A 199 10.23 -3.68 26.92
C PHE A 199 10.03 -4.93 27.77
N GLN A 200 10.10 -6.11 27.18
CA GLN A 200 9.95 -7.38 27.89
C GLN A 200 11.10 -7.58 28.89
N SER A 201 12.34 -7.30 28.49
CA SER A 201 13.52 -7.37 29.38
C SER A 201 13.39 -6.45 30.59
N LEU A 202 12.92 -5.21 30.40
CA LEU A 202 12.67 -4.28 31.50
C LEU A 202 11.49 -4.72 32.38
N SER A 203 10.44 -5.27 31.78
CA SER A 203 9.26 -5.78 32.50
C SER A 203 9.62 -7.00 33.37
N ASP A 204 10.44 -7.92 32.86
CA ASP A 204 10.89 -9.10 33.58
C ASP A 204 11.80 -8.72 34.77
N ARG A 205 12.65 -7.69 34.60
CA ARG A 205 13.46 -7.11 35.69
C ARG A 205 12.57 -6.42 36.73
N LEU A 206 11.54 -5.69 36.30
CA LEU A 206 10.60 -5.02 37.21
C LEU A 206 9.86 -6.01 38.12
N LEU A 207 9.59 -7.22 37.62
CA LEU A 207 8.95 -8.29 38.40
C LEU A 207 9.85 -8.87 39.50
N THR A 208 11.17 -8.65 39.45
CA THR A 208 12.15 -9.32 40.32
C THR A 208 12.99 -8.39 41.20
N ALA A 209 12.98 -7.07 40.93
CA ALA A 209 13.80 -6.09 41.65
C ALA A 209 12.95 -5.05 42.42
N GLU A 210 12.76 -5.27 43.73
CA GLU A 210 12.01 -4.33 44.61
C GLU A 210 12.76 -3.00 44.81
N ASP A 211 14.09 -3.02 44.91
CA ASP A 211 14.91 -1.83 45.20
C ASP A 211 15.14 -0.92 43.98
N GLU A 212 15.03 -1.44 42.74
CA GLU A 212 15.24 -0.69 41.49
C GLU A 212 13.94 -0.26 40.80
N LYS A 213 12.78 -0.53 41.43
CA LYS A 213 11.46 -0.40 40.81
C LYS A 213 11.20 0.97 40.18
N ALA A 214 11.52 2.06 40.89
CA ALA A 214 11.29 3.42 40.40
C ALA A 214 12.18 3.78 39.19
N GLU A 215 13.39 3.23 39.12
CA GLU A 215 14.30 3.43 37.99
C GLU A 215 13.81 2.64 36.77
N LEU A 216 13.39 1.39 36.96
CA LEU A 216 12.85 0.53 35.91
C LEU A 216 11.53 1.09 35.35
N GLU A 217 10.64 1.63 36.18
CA GLU A 217 9.42 2.33 35.74
C GLU A 217 9.76 3.56 34.88
N ALA A 218 10.79 4.33 35.25
CA ALA A 218 11.27 5.46 34.45
C ALA A 218 11.87 5.02 33.11
N GLN A 219 12.64 3.94 33.08
CA GLN A 219 13.19 3.36 31.85
C GLN A 219 12.07 2.83 30.93
N ILE A 220 11.06 2.16 31.48
CA ILE A 220 9.87 1.71 30.73
C ILE A 220 9.10 2.91 30.18
N SER A 221 8.90 3.97 30.98
CA SER A 221 8.23 5.19 30.51
C SER A 221 9.03 5.89 29.41
N ALA A 222 10.37 5.93 29.52
CA ALA A 222 11.24 6.51 28.50
C ALA A 222 11.24 5.68 27.22
N LEU A 223 11.28 4.34 27.32
CA LEU A 223 11.19 3.43 26.17
C LEU A 223 9.82 3.50 25.51
N THR A 224 8.74 3.59 26.29
CA THR A 224 7.37 3.77 25.77
C THR A 224 7.25 5.10 25.04
N LYS A 225 7.88 6.15 25.57
CA LYS A 225 7.97 7.45 24.91
C LYS A 225 8.85 7.38 23.65
N GLU A 226 9.99 6.69 23.67
CA GLU A 226 10.85 6.46 22.49
C GLU A 226 10.10 5.68 21.40
N ALA A 227 9.38 4.63 21.77
CA ALA A 227 8.53 3.85 20.86
C ALA A 227 7.38 4.71 20.32
N ALA A 228 6.75 5.53 21.16
CA ALA A 228 5.73 6.49 20.72
C ALA A 228 6.32 7.63 19.88
N ASP A 229 7.56 8.07 20.16
CA ASP A 229 8.30 9.13 19.46
C ASP A 229 8.84 8.60 18.12
N GLN A 230 9.18 7.31 17.99
CA GLN A 230 9.54 6.68 16.71
C GLN A 230 8.30 6.27 15.91
N ALA A 231 7.27 5.73 16.58
CA ALA A 231 5.93 5.57 15.98
C ALA A 231 5.27 6.92 15.63
N SER A 232 5.75 8.03 16.21
CA SER A 232 5.39 9.40 15.84
C SER A 232 6.50 10.16 15.11
N GLU A 233 7.66 9.57 14.83
CA GLU A 233 8.53 9.95 13.71
C GLU A 233 7.92 9.40 12.42
N TRP A 234 7.16 8.30 12.51
CA TRP A 234 6.01 8.06 11.64
C TRP A 234 4.84 8.97 12.04
N LYS A 235 5.11 10.28 12.03
CA LYS A 235 4.27 11.40 12.51
C LYS A 235 2.89 11.50 11.86
N TYR A 236 2.63 10.64 10.88
CA TYR A 236 1.42 10.55 10.11
C TYR A 236 0.97 9.09 10.10
N THR A 237 -0.11 8.80 10.82
CA THR A 237 -0.90 7.62 10.49
C THR A 237 -1.46 7.85 9.09
N THR A 238 -0.83 7.24 8.07
CA THR A 238 -1.38 7.24 6.71
C THR A 238 -2.80 6.66 6.69
N ARG A 239 -3.14 5.86 7.72
CA ARG A 239 -4.48 5.33 8.02
C ARG A 239 -5.61 6.33 7.87
N ASP A 240 -5.41 7.61 8.19
CA ASP A 240 -6.46 8.63 8.15
C ASP A 240 -6.38 9.53 6.92
N LEU A 241 -5.31 9.42 6.13
CA LEU A 241 -5.20 10.10 4.84
C LEU A 241 -6.00 9.36 3.77
N PRO A 242 -6.64 10.07 2.81
CA PRO A 242 -7.20 9.47 1.62
C PRO A 242 -6.17 8.58 0.92
N HIS A 243 -6.58 7.40 0.45
CA HIS A 243 -5.66 6.39 -0.11
C HIS A 243 -4.64 6.96 -1.11
N PRO A 244 -5.01 7.85 -2.06
CA PRO A 244 -4.02 8.48 -2.94
C PRO A 244 -2.93 9.26 -2.20
N LEU A 245 -3.29 10.06 -1.20
CA LEU A 245 -2.33 10.84 -0.42
C LEU A 245 -1.47 9.95 0.48
N ALA A 246 -2.12 9.00 1.16
CA ALA A 246 -1.46 8.00 1.98
C ALA A 246 -0.40 7.23 1.20
N TYR A 247 -0.77 6.70 0.02
CA TYR A 247 0.12 5.94 -0.84
C TYR A 247 1.30 6.76 -1.35
N ALA A 248 1.07 7.99 -1.85
CA ALA A 248 2.18 8.82 -2.34
C ALA A 248 3.11 9.29 -1.20
N TYR A 249 2.57 9.57 -0.02
CA TYR A 249 3.40 9.86 1.15
C TYR A 249 4.21 8.64 1.60
N GLY A 250 3.60 7.46 1.69
CA GLY A 250 4.31 6.21 1.96
C GLY A 250 5.45 5.96 0.95
N LEU A 251 5.22 6.28 -0.33
CA LEU A 251 6.27 6.24 -1.36
C LEU A 251 7.39 7.27 -1.14
N SER A 252 7.10 8.43 -0.55
CA SER A 252 8.11 9.43 -0.22
C SER A 252 9.03 9.00 0.93
N LEU A 253 8.53 8.16 1.83
CA LEU A 253 9.26 7.65 3.00
C LEU A 253 10.13 6.43 2.69
N THR A 254 9.78 5.67 1.65
CA THR A 254 10.36 4.34 1.37
C THR A 254 11.19 4.20 0.06
N PRO A 255 11.88 5.23 -0.46
CA PRO A 255 12.53 5.19 -1.77
C PRO A 255 13.86 4.41 -1.75
N LEU A 256 14.19 3.82 -2.90
CA LEU A 256 15.40 3.01 -3.10
C LEU A 256 16.71 3.82 -3.11
N ASN A 257 16.66 5.12 -3.47
CA ASN A 257 17.79 6.05 -3.46
C ASN A 257 17.31 7.51 -3.30
N TRP A 258 18.24 8.46 -3.13
CA TRP A 258 17.90 9.87 -2.87
C TRP A 258 17.18 10.58 -4.03
N GLN A 259 17.48 10.26 -5.29
CA GLN A 259 16.75 10.85 -6.43
C GLN A 259 15.30 10.37 -6.44
N ALA A 260 15.09 9.07 -6.21
CA ALA A 260 13.76 8.49 -6.06
C ALA A 260 13.02 9.08 -4.84
N ARG A 261 13.73 9.39 -3.75
CA ARG A 261 13.17 10.05 -2.56
C ARG A 261 12.66 11.45 -2.87
N ALA A 262 13.53 12.26 -3.46
CA ALA A 262 13.18 13.62 -3.84
C ALA A 262 11.99 13.61 -4.81
N LYS A 263 12.03 12.75 -5.84
CA LYS A 263 10.92 12.63 -6.79
C LYS A 263 9.62 12.21 -6.13
N ALA A 264 9.64 11.18 -5.27
CA ALA A 264 8.45 10.69 -4.58
C ALA A 264 7.87 11.73 -3.61
N CYS A 265 8.72 12.54 -2.97
CA CYS A 265 8.28 13.70 -2.19
C CYS A 265 7.47 14.68 -3.04
N PHE A 266 7.95 15.04 -4.24
CA PHE A 266 7.20 15.91 -5.15
C PHE A 266 5.98 15.25 -5.80
N ASP A 267 6.00 13.94 -6.04
CA ASP A 267 4.82 13.18 -6.45
C ASP A 267 3.72 13.25 -5.38
N ALA A 268 4.09 13.24 -4.09
CA ALA A 268 3.14 13.45 -2.99
C ALA A 268 2.58 14.89 -2.95
N PHE A 269 3.37 15.90 -3.31
CA PHE A 269 2.83 17.25 -3.51
C PHE A 269 1.87 17.33 -4.71
N GLU A 270 2.14 16.61 -5.81
CA GLU A 270 1.20 16.49 -6.92
C GLU A 270 -0.11 15.82 -6.48
N ALA A 271 -0.01 14.77 -5.67
CA ALA A 271 -1.16 14.11 -5.07
C ALA A 271 -2.03 15.07 -4.26
N ILE A 272 -1.40 15.92 -3.44
CA ILE A 272 -2.08 16.98 -2.68
C ILE A 272 -2.82 17.94 -3.62
N ALA A 273 -2.15 18.43 -4.67
CA ALA A 273 -2.78 19.33 -5.64
C ALA A 273 -3.97 18.68 -6.35
N ARG A 274 -3.83 17.42 -6.77
CA ARG A 274 -4.92 16.62 -7.38
C ARG A 274 -6.09 16.49 -6.41
N CYS A 275 -5.83 16.11 -5.16
CA CYS A 275 -6.85 15.95 -4.12
C CYS A 275 -7.67 17.24 -3.91
N LEU A 276 -6.98 18.37 -3.71
CA LEU A 276 -7.63 19.68 -3.57
C LEU A 276 -8.47 20.05 -4.79
N ALA A 277 -7.93 19.85 -5.99
CA ALA A 277 -8.61 20.16 -7.23
C ALA A 277 -9.88 19.31 -7.40
N LEU A 278 -9.80 18.01 -7.17
CA LEU A 278 -10.94 17.09 -7.35
C LEU A 278 -12.05 17.36 -6.33
N VAL A 279 -11.69 17.63 -5.06
CA VAL A 279 -12.66 18.02 -4.04
C VAL A 279 -13.26 19.39 -4.35
N GLY A 280 -12.45 20.37 -4.77
CA GLY A 280 -12.94 21.68 -5.19
C GLY A 280 -13.87 21.60 -6.40
N MET A 281 -13.54 20.78 -7.40
CA MET A 281 -14.39 20.52 -8.57
C MET A 281 -15.74 19.92 -8.13
N ALA A 282 -15.72 18.95 -7.21
CA ALA A 282 -16.94 18.38 -6.65
C ALA A 282 -17.79 19.43 -5.92
N ILE A 283 -17.19 20.29 -5.10
CA ILE A 283 -17.91 21.36 -4.38
C ILE A 283 -18.58 22.31 -5.38
N VAL A 284 -17.84 22.80 -6.37
CA VAL A 284 -18.35 23.71 -7.41
C VAL A 284 -19.48 23.06 -8.22
N THR A 285 -19.37 21.76 -8.48
CA THR A 285 -20.44 21.00 -9.16
C THR A 285 -21.67 20.82 -8.29
N GLN A 286 -21.52 20.53 -6.99
CA GLN A 286 -22.65 20.49 -6.05
C GLN A 286 -23.35 21.86 -5.94
N ALA A 287 -22.57 22.95 -6.00
CA ALA A 287 -23.07 24.32 -6.03
C ALA A 287 -23.78 24.71 -7.33
N LYS A 288 -23.79 23.83 -8.35
CA LYS A 288 -24.35 24.07 -9.70
C LYS A 288 -23.72 25.27 -10.43
N LEU A 289 -22.51 25.67 -10.04
CA LEU A 289 -21.75 26.71 -10.74
C LEU A 289 -21.12 26.18 -12.02
N LYS A 290 -20.79 24.88 -12.04
CA LYS A 290 -20.20 24.20 -13.19
C LYS A 290 -20.52 22.71 -13.17
N THR A 291 -20.93 22.16 -14.30
CA THR A 291 -21.26 20.73 -14.40
C THR A 291 -20.00 19.87 -14.51
N ALA A 292 -20.12 18.57 -14.22
CA ALA A 292 -19.03 17.62 -14.47
C ALA A 292 -18.63 17.61 -15.95
N SER A 293 -19.61 17.74 -16.87
CA SER A 293 -19.37 17.83 -18.32
C SER A 293 -18.52 19.03 -18.69
N ASP A 294 -18.74 20.20 -18.08
CA ASP A 294 -17.92 21.39 -18.31
C ASP A 294 -16.46 21.16 -17.89
N TRP A 295 -16.25 20.53 -16.73
CA TRP A 295 -14.90 20.17 -16.27
C TRP A 295 -14.18 19.20 -17.21
N LEU A 296 -14.92 18.24 -17.76
CA LEU A 296 -14.41 17.27 -18.71
C LEU A 296 -14.05 17.95 -20.04
N ASN A 297 -14.90 18.83 -20.55
CA ASN A 297 -14.68 19.55 -21.80
C ASN A 297 -13.43 20.45 -21.78
N GLU A 298 -13.07 20.97 -20.61
CA GLU A 298 -11.85 21.76 -20.40
C GLU A 298 -10.59 20.91 -20.23
N SER A 299 -10.72 19.59 -20.08
CA SER A 299 -9.62 18.67 -19.78
C SER A 299 -9.26 17.78 -20.97
N ARG A 300 -9.09 18.38 -22.15
CA ARG A 300 -8.80 17.67 -23.41
C ARG A 300 -7.46 16.94 -23.45
N GLN A 301 -6.55 17.28 -22.54
CA GLN A 301 -5.26 16.61 -22.36
C GLN A 301 -5.00 16.35 -20.88
N PRO A 302 -4.16 15.35 -20.55
CA PRO A 302 -3.72 15.11 -19.18
C PRO A 302 -3.17 16.39 -18.55
N ARG A 303 -3.65 16.70 -17.35
CA ARG A 303 -3.25 17.91 -16.63
C ARG A 303 -1.86 17.71 -16.03
N THR A 304 -0.97 18.66 -16.31
CA THR A 304 0.34 18.72 -15.64
C THR A 304 0.17 19.04 -14.16
N PHE A 305 1.21 18.80 -13.37
CA PHE A 305 1.22 19.18 -11.95
C PHE A 305 0.87 20.67 -11.75
N GLY A 306 1.48 21.58 -12.52
CA GLY A 306 1.12 23.00 -12.48
C GLY A 306 -0.36 23.27 -12.80
N LYS A 307 -0.93 22.54 -13.77
CA LYS A 307 -2.34 22.71 -14.14
C LYS A 307 -3.30 22.23 -13.04
N TRP A 308 -2.93 21.20 -12.28
CA TRP A 308 -3.71 20.77 -11.11
C TRP A 308 -3.73 21.85 -10.02
N ILE A 309 -2.61 22.54 -9.78
CA ILE A 309 -2.54 23.66 -8.83
C ILE A 309 -3.44 24.81 -9.28
N GLU A 310 -3.46 25.13 -10.58
CA GLU A 310 -4.35 26.17 -11.12
C GLU A 310 -5.82 25.86 -10.87
N VAL A 311 -6.23 24.61 -11.12
CA VAL A 311 -7.62 24.18 -10.92
C VAL A 311 -7.98 24.24 -9.44
N ALA A 312 -7.13 23.71 -8.57
CA ALA A 312 -7.34 23.79 -7.12
C ALA A 312 -7.52 25.25 -6.67
N ARG A 313 -6.69 26.16 -7.18
CA ARG A 313 -6.79 27.60 -6.87
C ARG A 313 -8.07 28.24 -7.37
N GLU A 314 -8.48 27.92 -8.60
CA GLU A 314 -9.72 28.43 -9.17
C GLU A 314 -10.93 27.96 -8.36
N THR A 315 -11.00 26.67 -8.06
CA THR A 315 -12.09 26.12 -7.23
C THR A 315 -12.08 26.71 -5.82
N ALA A 316 -10.91 26.93 -5.21
CA ALA A 316 -10.82 27.52 -3.88
C ALA A 316 -11.37 28.95 -3.83
N LYS A 317 -11.11 29.78 -4.86
CA LYS A 317 -11.70 31.13 -4.98
C LYS A 317 -13.22 31.09 -5.08
N GLN A 318 -13.75 30.13 -5.84
CA GLN A 318 -15.19 29.95 -5.97
C GLN A 318 -15.81 29.52 -4.63
N VAL A 319 -15.16 28.62 -3.90
CA VAL A 319 -15.57 28.21 -2.54
C VAL A 319 -15.58 29.39 -1.56
N GLU A 320 -14.55 30.24 -1.60
CA GLU A 320 -14.48 31.47 -0.80
C GLU A 320 -15.64 32.43 -1.14
N ALA A 321 -15.91 32.65 -2.43
CA ALA A 321 -16.99 33.53 -2.90
C ALA A 321 -18.39 33.05 -2.45
N MET A 322 -18.56 31.74 -2.24
CA MET A 322 -19.79 31.15 -1.72
C MET A 322 -19.92 31.22 -0.18
N GLY A 323 -18.95 31.82 0.51
CA GLY A 323 -18.95 31.96 1.97
C GLY A 323 -18.58 30.68 2.73
N GLY A 324 -18.15 29.63 2.03
CA GLY A 324 -17.59 28.35 2.53
C GLY A 324 -18.46 27.50 3.47
N SER A 325 -19.53 28.04 4.06
CA SER A 325 -20.36 27.38 5.09
C SER A 325 -21.42 26.41 4.53
N GLN A 326 -21.59 26.36 3.20
CA GLN A 326 -22.57 25.51 2.53
C GLN A 326 -22.00 24.16 2.05
N PHE A 327 -20.71 23.91 2.25
CA PHE A 327 -20.04 22.71 1.75
C PHE A 327 -19.29 22.04 2.89
N MET A 328 -19.03 20.72 2.78
CA MET A 328 -18.28 19.94 3.77
C MET A 328 -16.81 20.37 3.87
N VAL A 329 -16.62 21.56 4.42
CA VAL A 329 -15.37 22.23 4.66
C VAL A 329 -15.31 22.42 6.17
N ALA A 330 -14.18 22.05 6.78
CA ALA A 330 -14.04 22.12 8.25
C ALA A 330 -14.23 23.54 8.79
N ASN A 331 -13.64 24.52 8.10
CA ASN A 331 -13.73 25.92 8.44
C ASN A 331 -13.74 26.78 7.15
N PRO A 332 -14.84 27.50 6.85
CA PRO A 332 -14.92 28.39 5.69
C PRO A 332 -13.75 29.39 5.59
N GLY A 333 -13.21 29.83 6.73
CA GLY A 333 -12.07 30.73 6.80
C GLY A 333 -10.78 30.14 6.23
N ASP A 334 -10.68 28.81 6.10
CA ASP A 334 -9.50 28.13 5.55
C ASP A 334 -9.32 28.37 4.05
N PHE A 335 -10.38 28.74 3.34
CA PHE A 335 -10.35 29.00 1.90
C PHE A 335 -10.03 30.46 1.55
N LYS A 336 -9.84 31.33 2.56
CA LYS A 336 -9.56 32.75 2.31
C LYS A 336 -8.30 32.92 1.46
N THR A 337 -8.31 33.90 0.56
CA THR A 337 -7.16 34.21 -0.30
C THR A 337 -5.93 34.73 0.45
N SER A 338 -6.07 35.15 1.71
CA SER A 338 -4.96 35.59 2.57
C SER A 338 -4.97 34.93 3.95
N ASN A 339 -3.76 34.60 4.44
CA ASN A 339 -3.49 34.09 5.80
C ASN A 339 -4.32 32.86 6.23
N SER A 340 -4.75 32.05 5.26
CA SER A 340 -5.55 30.85 5.46
C SER A 340 -4.73 29.57 5.30
N ARG A 341 -5.27 28.43 5.72
CA ARG A 341 -4.63 27.12 5.51
C ARG A 341 -4.43 26.81 4.02
N VAL A 342 -5.43 27.11 3.18
CA VAL A 342 -5.33 26.92 1.73
C VAL A 342 -4.29 27.85 1.10
N SER A 343 -4.17 29.10 1.57
CA SER A 343 -3.12 30.02 1.07
C SER A 343 -1.71 29.55 1.43
N GLN A 344 -1.52 29.02 2.64
CA GLN A 344 -0.25 28.39 3.07
C GLN A 344 0.07 27.15 2.24
N LEU A 345 -0.95 26.33 1.95
CA LEU A 345 -0.81 25.13 1.13
C LEU A 345 -0.40 25.48 -0.31
N PHE A 346 -1.02 26.50 -0.92
CA PHE A 346 -0.61 26.97 -2.23
C PHE A 346 0.80 27.55 -2.26
N ALA A 347 1.28 28.17 -1.18
CA ALA A 347 2.65 28.67 -1.11
C ALA A 347 3.67 27.51 -1.21
N LEU A 348 3.39 26.38 -0.56
CA LEU A 348 4.20 25.15 -0.66
C LEU A 348 4.09 24.52 -2.06
N LEU A 349 2.88 24.45 -2.61
CA LEU A 349 2.64 23.81 -3.92
C LEU A 349 3.29 24.55 -5.10
N ASN A 350 3.34 25.89 -5.12
CA ASN A 350 3.81 26.61 -6.32
C ASN A 350 5.29 26.38 -6.66
N GLN A 351 6.10 26.03 -5.66
CA GLN A 351 7.54 25.79 -5.83
C GLN A 351 7.84 24.34 -6.27
N ALA A 352 6.92 23.40 -6.04
CA ALA A 352 7.14 21.97 -6.25
C ALA A 352 7.23 21.51 -7.73
N PRO A 353 6.45 22.04 -8.69
CA PRO A 353 6.46 21.54 -10.06
C PRO A 353 7.79 21.70 -10.80
N SER A 354 8.46 22.84 -10.66
CA SER A 354 9.76 23.07 -11.33
C SER A 354 10.81 22.09 -10.84
N LEU A 355 10.92 21.93 -9.51
CA LEU A 355 11.87 21.02 -8.88
C LEU A 355 11.58 19.56 -9.24
N ARG A 356 10.31 19.16 -9.33
CA ARG A 356 9.93 17.83 -9.81
C ARG A 356 10.40 17.58 -11.24
N ASN A 357 10.20 18.54 -12.14
CA ASN A 357 10.59 18.40 -13.54
C ASN A 357 12.11 18.24 -13.70
N GLU A 358 12.90 18.91 -12.85
CA GLU A 358 14.36 18.75 -12.83
C GLU A 358 14.81 17.33 -12.45
N LEU A 359 14.00 16.60 -11.66
CA LEU A 359 14.28 15.22 -11.22
C LEU A 359 13.81 14.15 -12.21
N ILE A 360 12.91 14.49 -13.13
CA ILE A 360 12.37 13.58 -14.16
C ILE A 360 13.30 13.52 -15.39
N HIS A 361 14.23 14.46 -15.54
CA HIS A 361 15.15 14.51 -16.68
C HIS A 361 16.06 13.26 -16.75
N PRO A 362 16.40 12.74 -17.95
CA PRO A 362 17.18 11.49 -18.13
C PRO A 362 18.59 11.47 -17.52
N ILE A 363 19.07 12.60 -16.98
CA ILE A 363 20.39 12.69 -16.35
C ILE A 363 20.21 12.45 -14.86
N VAL A 364 20.84 11.40 -14.34
CA VAL A 364 20.89 11.13 -12.89
C VAL A 364 21.56 12.31 -12.20
N LYS A 365 20.84 12.91 -11.25
CA LYS A 365 21.33 14.04 -10.46
C LYS A 365 22.31 13.54 -9.40
N PRO A 366 23.32 14.34 -8.99
CA PRO A 366 24.21 13.98 -7.90
C PRO A 366 23.43 13.62 -6.63
N GLU A 367 23.86 12.56 -5.96
CA GLU A 367 23.18 12.03 -4.77
C GLU A 367 23.04 13.06 -3.65
N ALA A 368 24.09 13.87 -3.44
CA ALA A 368 24.09 14.95 -2.44
C ALA A 368 23.05 16.05 -2.73
N GLU A 369 22.83 16.40 -4.01
CA GLU A 369 21.81 17.37 -4.42
C GLU A 369 20.41 16.82 -4.16
N CYS A 370 20.18 15.55 -4.52
CA CYS A 370 18.91 14.88 -4.28
C CYS A 370 18.62 14.72 -2.79
N ARG A 371 19.64 14.42 -1.98
CA ARG A 371 19.54 14.31 -0.54
C ARG A 371 19.18 15.64 0.10
N ALA A 372 19.89 16.72 -0.24
CA ALA A 372 19.60 18.06 0.27
C ALA A 372 18.16 18.49 -0.07
N LEU A 373 17.72 18.21 -1.30
CA LEU A 373 16.36 18.51 -1.74
C LEU A 373 15.33 17.69 -0.94
N ALA A 374 15.55 16.40 -0.73
CA ALA A 374 14.66 15.55 0.07
C ALA A 374 14.60 16.00 1.54
N GLU A 375 15.73 16.30 2.16
CA GLU A 375 15.82 16.76 3.55
C GLU A 375 15.13 18.12 3.75
N GLU A 376 15.25 19.04 2.80
CA GLU A 376 14.58 20.34 2.83
C GLU A 376 13.05 20.22 2.64
N TRP A 377 12.62 19.31 1.76
CA TRP A 377 11.22 19.25 1.31
C TRP A 377 10.35 18.27 2.08
N THR A 378 10.93 17.27 2.76
CA THR A 378 10.15 16.33 3.58
C THR A 378 9.35 17.05 4.68
N PRO A 379 9.93 17.97 5.49
CA PRO A 379 9.17 18.71 6.48
C PRO A 379 8.09 19.63 5.88
N LYS A 380 8.33 20.13 4.66
CA LYS A 380 7.35 20.93 3.91
C LYS A 380 6.17 20.07 3.46
N LEU A 381 6.43 18.84 3.01
CA LEU A 381 5.41 17.87 2.61
C LEU A 381 4.53 17.50 3.80
N GLU A 382 5.16 17.21 4.93
CA GLU A 382 4.48 16.95 6.20
C GLU A 382 3.55 18.11 6.59
N LYS A 383 4.06 19.34 6.59
CA LYS A 383 3.23 20.54 6.81
C LYS A 383 2.07 20.64 5.82
N ALA A 384 2.30 20.32 4.55
CA ALA A 384 1.25 20.33 3.54
C ALA A 384 0.17 19.26 3.82
N LEU A 385 0.55 18.07 4.27
CA LEU A 385 -0.38 17.00 4.64
C LEU A 385 -1.25 17.40 5.84
N GLU A 386 -0.69 18.03 6.86
CA GLU A 386 -1.47 18.54 8.00
C GLU A 386 -2.45 19.64 7.58
N LEU A 387 -2.03 20.55 6.70
CA LEU A 387 -2.92 21.57 6.16
C LEU A 387 -4.06 20.94 5.36
N VAL A 388 -3.81 19.93 4.52
CA VAL A 388 -4.85 19.23 3.76
C VAL A 388 -5.83 18.52 4.67
N LYS A 389 -5.35 17.77 5.68
CA LYS A 389 -6.21 17.10 6.67
C LYS A 389 -7.09 18.10 7.41
N ALA A 390 -6.55 19.26 7.76
CA ALA A 390 -7.30 20.29 8.44
C ALA A 390 -8.37 20.94 7.55
N VAL A 391 -8.09 21.10 6.25
CA VAL A 391 -9.04 21.69 5.28
C VAL A 391 -10.14 20.69 4.89
N ILE A 392 -9.78 19.41 4.72
CA ILE A 392 -10.66 18.32 4.28
C ILE A 392 -10.54 17.11 5.24
N PRO A 393 -11.06 17.22 6.48
CA PRO A 393 -10.96 16.14 7.48
C PRO A 393 -11.94 14.99 7.24
N GLN A 394 -12.87 15.15 6.30
CA GLN A 394 -13.94 14.18 6.07
C GLN A 394 -13.37 12.86 5.51
N PRO A 395 -13.81 11.70 6.03
CA PRO A 395 -13.42 10.42 5.46
C PRO A 395 -13.91 10.28 4.02
N TRP A 396 -13.05 9.68 3.19
CA TRP A 396 -13.39 9.26 1.85
C TRP A 396 -14.03 7.88 1.94
N LEU A 397 -15.25 7.75 1.44
CA LEU A 397 -16.03 6.52 1.47
C LEU A 397 -16.39 6.11 0.04
N VAL A 398 -16.49 4.81 -0.21
CA VAL A 398 -17.10 4.25 -1.42
C VAL A 398 -18.31 3.42 -1.03
N VAL A 399 -19.40 3.55 -1.79
CA VAL A 399 -20.59 2.71 -1.64
C VAL A 399 -20.31 1.31 -2.20
N GLU A 400 -20.45 0.28 -1.37
CA GLU A 400 -20.32 -1.13 -1.79
C GLU A 400 -21.65 -1.88 -1.82
N GLY A 401 -22.68 -1.30 -1.18
CA GLY A 401 -24.04 -1.79 -1.26
C GLY A 401 -24.98 -0.99 -0.36
N HIS A 402 -26.27 -1.25 -0.49
CA HIS A 402 -27.30 -0.56 0.28
C HIS A 402 -28.50 -1.45 0.61
N LYS A 403 -29.21 -1.10 1.67
CA LYS A 403 -30.50 -1.67 2.05
C LYS A 403 -31.50 -0.55 2.34
N PHE A 404 -32.79 -0.84 2.22
CA PHE A 404 -33.84 0.08 2.64
C PHE A 404 -33.90 0.14 4.18
N GLY A 405 -33.87 1.34 4.74
CA GLY A 405 -34.00 1.56 6.18
C GLY A 405 -35.46 1.43 6.65
N GLN A 406 -35.72 1.66 7.95
CA GLN A 406 -37.09 1.64 8.52
C GLN A 406 -37.95 2.88 8.14
N GLY A 407 -37.56 3.65 7.12
CA GLY A 407 -38.27 4.82 6.58
C GLY A 407 -37.86 5.10 5.11
N ASP A 408 -38.08 6.30 4.58
CA ASP A 408 -37.74 6.70 3.19
C ASP A 408 -36.22 6.87 2.92
N GLY A 409 -35.37 6.28 3.76
CA GLY A 409 -33.91 6.42 3.71
C GLY A 409 -33.18 5.12 3.33
N TYR A 410 -31.91 5.26 2.95
CA TYR A 410 -31.02 4.17 2.58
C TYR A 410 -29.98 3.95 3.68
N VAL A 411 -29.69 2.69 3.99
CA VAL A 411 -28.56 2.28 4.85
C VAL A 411 -27.48 1.72 3.93
N TYR A 412 -26.36 2.42 3.81
CA TYR A 412 -25.24 2.05 2.95
C TYR A 412 -24.17 1.29 3.72
N THR A 413 -23.69 0.19 3.14
CA THR A 413 -22.39 -0.39 3.48
C THR A 413 -21.35 0.35 2.66
N MET A 414 -20.42 1.03 3.33
CA MET A 414 -19.38 1.82 2.69
C MET A 414 -17.98 1.40 3.16
N ALA A 415 -17.00 1.42 2.28
CA ALA A 415 -15.59 1.21 2.64
C ALA A 415 -14.83 2.54 2.74
N ARG A 416 -14.01 2.70 3.79
CA ARG A 416 -13.16 3.88 3.99
C ARG A 416 -11.92 3.84 3.10
N ILE A 417 -11.85 4.67 2.07
CA ILE A 417 -10.72 4.76 1.14
C ILE A 417 -9.56 5.56 1.77
N THR A 418 -9.00 5.04 2.86
CA THR A 418 -7.92 5.68 3.62
C THR A 418 -6.79 4.70 3.93
N GLY A 419 -5.57 5.21 4.14
CA GLY A 419 -4.39 4.36 4.33
C GLY A 419 -3.72 3.91 3.03
N GLU A 420 -2.52 3.36 3.16
CA GLU A 420 -1.72 2.84 2.04
C GLU A 420 -2.25 1.51 1.48
N SER A 421 -3.04 0.79 2.29
CA SER A 421 -3.69 -0.46 1.91
C SER A 421 -5.04 -0.21 1.25
N VAL A 422 -5.47 -1.16 0.40
CA VAL A 422 -6.82 -1.21 -0.19
C VAL A 422 -7.80 -2.06 0.63
N LEU A 423 -7.34 -2.68 1.72
CA LEU A 423 -8.17 -3.39 2.69
C LEU A 423 -8.84 -2.36 3.62
N PHE A 424 -9.85 -1.73 3.08
CA PHE A 424 -10.54 -0.60 3.70
C PHE A 424 -11.53 -1.07 4.77
N ARG A 425 -11.56 -0.38 5.91
CA ARG A 425 -12.55 -0.69 6.97
C ARG A 425 -13.95 -0.35 6.46
N HIS A 426 -14.88 -1.28 6.62
CA HIS A 426 -16.28 -1.02 6.32
C HIS A 426 -16.95 -0.21 7.44
N THR A 427 -17.88 0.64 7.05
CA THR A 427 -18.74 1.43 7.93
C THR A 427 -20.16 1.43 7.39
N SER A 428 -21.15 1.53 8.28
CA SER A 428 -22.55 1.72 7.89
C SER A 428 -22.89 3.20 7.98
N VAL A 429 -23.56 3.74 6.96
CA VAL A 429 -23.98 5.15 6.90
C VAL A 429 -25.43 5.24 6.44
N GLU A 430 -26.26 5.94 7.20
CA GLU A 430 -27.64 6.23 6.81
C GLU A 430 -27.71 7.56 6.05
N SER A 431 -28.48 7.59 4.96
CA SER A 431 -28.71 8.81 4.18
C SER A 431 -30.02 8.77 3.42
N ALA A 432 -30.69 9.92 3.33
CA ALA A 432 -31.85 10.10 2.46
C ALA A 432 -31.47 10.24 0.98
N LEU A 433 -30.19 10.50 0.68
CA LEU A 433 -29.70 10.59 -0.69
C LEU A 433 -29.59 9.20 -1.30
N ARG A 434 -30.12 9.04 -2.51
CA ARG A 434 -29.90 7.84 -3.33
C ARG A 434 -28.53 7.91 -3.97
N LEU A 435 -27.64 7.00 -3.58
CA LEU A 435 -26.29 6.86 -4.10
C LEU A 435 -26.18 5.53 -4.86
N PRO A 436 -25.77 5.55 -6.13
CA PRO A 436 -25.40 4.32 -6.83
C PRO A 436 -24.22 3.63 -6.13
N ASP A 437 -24.13 2.30 -6.26
CA ASP A 437 -22.94 1.55 -5.88
C ASP A 437 -21.70 2.09 -6.62
N GLU A 438 -20.52 1.89 -6.03
CA GLU A 438 -19.22 2.45 -6.46
C GLU A 438 -19.11 3.98 -6.37
N THR A 439 -20.13 4.68 -5.88
CA THR A 439 -20.06 6.12 -5.68
C THR A 439 -19.06 6.45 -4.58
N VAL A 440 -18.05 7.24 -4.91
CA VAL A 440 -17.10 7.80 -3.96
C VAL A 440 -17.64 9.12 -3.41
N VAL A 441 -17.67 9.24 -2.09
CA VAL A 441 -18.15 10.42 -1.38
C VAL A 441 -17.16 10.85 -0.30
N LEU A 442 -17.12 12.15 -0.02
CA LEU A 442 -16.80 12.60 1.33
C LEU A 442 -18.07 12.47 2.17
N TRP A 443 -17.91 12.21 3.46
CA TRP A 443 -19.02 12.17 4.40
C TRP A 443 -18.68 12.97 5.66
N SER A 444 -19.63 13.77 6.13
CA SER A 444 -19.51 14.55 7.36
C SER A 444 -20.21 13.80 8.49
N PRO A 445 -19.46 13.29 9.49
CA PRO A 445 -20.06 12.64 10.65
C PRO A 445 -20.89 13.60 11.52
N LYS A 446 -20.66 14.92 11.39
CA LYS A 446 -21.26 15.94 12.25
C LYS A 446 -22.73 16.20 11.93
N ASP A 447 -23.06 16.24 10.65
CA ASP A 447 -24.38 16.65 10.14
C ASP A 447 -24.92 15.70 9.06
N GLY A 448 -24.20 14.62 8.74
CA GLY A 448 -24.60 13.62 7.75
C GLY A 448 -24.48 14.11 6.30
N ALA A 449 -23.91 15.30 6.06
CA ALA A 449 -23.73 15.82 4.72
C ALA A 449 -22.81 14.89 3.89
N MET A 450 -23.04 14.88 2.57
CA MET A 450 -22.26 14.11 1.62
C MET A 450 -21.89 14.98 0.41
N LEU A 451 -20.66 14.81 -0.07
CA LEU A 451 -20.14 15.43 -1.27
C LEU A 451 -19.70 14.31 -2.19
N ARG A 452 -20.35 14.22 -3.34
CA ARG A 452 -20.04 13.22 -4.34
C ARG A 452 -18.73 13.58 -5.05
N LEU A 453 -17.73 12.71 -4.93
CA LEU A 453 -16.45 12.83 -5.64
C LEU A 453 -16.50 12.16 -7.01
N THR A 454 -17.38 11.17 -7.20
CA THR A 454 -17.71 10.63 -8.52
C THR A 454 -18.40 11.69 -9.39
N PRO A 455 -18.00 11.87 -10.67
CA PRO A 455 -17.14 10.99 -11.47
C PRO A 455 -15.65 11.30 -11.41
N PHE A 456 -15.20 12.29 -10.63
CA PHE A 456 -13.80 12.72 -10.60
C PHE A 456 -12.87 11.71 -9.92
N VAL A 457 -13.41 10.97 -8.96
CA VAL A 457 -12.75 9.85 -8.28
C VAL A 457 -13.65 8.63 -8.37
N VAL A 458 -13.07 7.49 -8.75
CA VAL A 458 -13.77 6.20 -8.79
C VAL A 458 -12.88 5.13 -8.18
N LYS A 459 -13.47 4.12 -7.52
CA LYS A 459 -12.76 2.92 -7.07
C LYS A 459 -13.24 1.77 -7.91
N ARG A 460 -12.31 1.02 -8.53
CA ARG A 460 -12.67 -0.11 -9.38
C ARG A 460 -11.53 -1.07 -9.58
N MET A 461 -11.86 -2.26 -10.08
CA MET A 461 -10.89 -3.22 -10.58
C MET A 461 -10.18 -2.69 -11.84
N CYS A 462 -8.86 -2.62 -11.82
CA CYS A 462 -8.08 -2.26 -13.00
C CYS A 462 -8.20 -3.37 -14.06
N PRO A 463 -8.59 -3.07 -15.31
CA PRO A 463 -8.75 -4.09 -16.34
C PRO A 463 -7.41 -4.69 -16.80
N LEU A 464 -6.30 -3.96 -16.62
CA LEU A 464 -4.96 -4.38 -17.05
C LEU A 464 -4.28 -5.30 -16.04
N CYS A 465 -4.20 -4.90 -14.77
CA CYS A 465 -3.53 -5.69 -13.73
C CYS A 465 -4.46 -6.49 -12.84
N LYS A 466 -5.79 -6.35 -12.99
CA LYS A 466 -6.80 -7.03 -12.14
C LYS A 466 -6.59 -6.75 -10.65
N VAL A 467 -6.13 -5.54 -10.32
CA VAL A 467 -6.02 -5.04 -8.95
C VAL A 467 -7.03 -3.91 -8.77
N GLU A 468 -7.79 -3.97 -7.68
CA GLU A 468 -8.70 -2.89 -7.30
C GLU A 468 -7.91 -1.65 -6.88
N ASP A 469 -8.22 -0.49 -7.44
CA ASP A 469 -7.47 0.73 -7.16
C ASP A 469 -8.38 1.96 -7.12
N THR A 470 -7.85 3.05 -6.55
CA THR A 470 -8.46 4.36 -6.70
C THR A 470 -8.02 4.96 -8.02
N PHE A 471 -8.98 5.43 -8.81
CA PHE A 471 -8.76 6.03 -10.11
C PHE A 471 -9.12 7.51 -10.05
N LEU A 472 -8.22 8.34 -10.57
CA LEU A 472 -8.43 9.78 -10.67
C LEU A 472 -8.72 10.14 -12.11
N LEU A 473 -9.64 11.11 -12.29
CA LEU A 473 -9.87 11.72 -13.59
C LEU A 473 -8.57 12.35 -14.12
N GLU A 474 -8.13 11.92 -15.30
CA GLU A 474 -6.91 12.41 -15.95
C GLU A 474 -7.24 13.37 -17.10
N SER A 475 -8.13 12.95 -18.00
CA SER A 475 -8.54 13.74 -19.18
C SER A 475 -9.88 13.27 -19.75
N SER A 476 -10.40 14.00 -20.73
CA SER A 476 -11.57 13.65 -21.53
C SER A 476 -11.33 13.98 -22.99
N ASP A 477 -11.86 13.19 -23.91
CA ASP A 477 -11.77 13.50 -25.35
C ASP A 477 -12.77 14.57 -25.80
N GLY A 478 -13.60 15.09 -24.89
CA GLY A 478 -14.58 16.14 -25.16
C GLY A 478 -15.78 15.68 -26.00
N SER A 479 -15.91 14.37 -26.26
CA SER A 479 -17.06 13.80 -26.97
C SER A 479 -17.92 12.96 -26.03
N ASN A 480 -17.41 11.81 -25.60
CA ASN A 480 -18.12 10.92 -24.68
C ASN A 480 -17.20 9.97 -23.92
N ARG A 481 -15.87 10.16 -23.96
CA ARG A 481 -14.91 9.28 -23.28
C ARG A 481 -14.09 10.02 -22.23
N VAL A 482 -13.98 9.39 -21.08
CA VAL A 482 -13.22 9.87 -19.93
C VAL A 482 -12.04 8.93 -19.71
N GLU A 483 -10.85 9.50 -19.57
CA GLU A 483 -9.65 8.77 -19.17
C GLU A 483 -9.45 8.91 -17.67
N TYR A 484 -9.36 7.75 -17.01
CA TYR A 484 -8.97 7.61 -15.63
C TYR A 484 -7.57 7.02 -15.54
N VAL A 485 -6.79 7.45 -14.57
CA VAL A 485 -5.51 6.82 -14.23
C VAL A 485 -5.63 6.08 -12.90
N SER A 486 -5.21 4.82 -12.85
CA SER A 486 -5.09 4.07 -11.60
C SER A 486 -3.99 4.73 -10.78
N TYR A 487 -4.27 5.08 -9.54
CA TYR A 487 -3.36 5.88 -8.76
C TYR A 487 -2.04 5.15 -8.46
N ARG A 488 -2.09 3.85 -8.17
CA ARG A 488 -0.89 3.07 -7.82
C ARG A 488 -0.11 2.61 -9.04
N ALA A 489 -0.81 2.03 -10.01
CA ALA A 489 -0.15 1.41 -11.17
C ALA A 489 0.09 2.37 -12.34
N GLY A 490 -0.44 3.60 -12.30
CA GLY A 490 -0.37 4.54 -13.42
C GLY A 490 -1.09 4.08 -14.69
N HIS A 491 -1.87 3.00 -14.62
CA HIS A 491 -2.62 2.42 -15.73
C HIS A 491 -3.77 3.32 -16.15
N LYS A 492 -3.82 3.64 -17.44
CA LYS A 492 -4.89 4.43 -18.02
C LYS A 492 -6.05 3.54 -18.44
N VAL A 493 -7.26 3.97 -18.11
CA VAL A 493 -8.51 3.29 -18.45
C VAL A 493 -9.47 4.31 -19.04
N THR A 494 -9.94 4.04 -20.24
CA THR A 494 -10.92 4.88 -20.93
C THR A 494 -12.32 4.32 -20.76
N VAL A 495 -13.27 5.16 -20.35
CA VAL A 495 -14.68 4.78 -20.11
C VAL A 495 -15.60 5.73 -20.86
N THR A 496 -16.68 5.23 -21.44
CA THR A 496 -17.73 6.08 -22.02
C THR A 496 -18.57 6.73 -20.92
N LEU A 497 -18.96 8.01 -21.05
CA LEU A 497 -19.70 8.76 -20.02
C LEU A 497 -21.02 8.09 -19.60
N SER A 498 -21.71 7.43 -20.54
CA SER A 498 -22.93 6.65 -20.26
C SER A 498 -22.68 5.45 -19.34
N ASN A 499 -21.45 4.94 -19.34
CA ASN A 499 -21.00 3.79 -18.57
C ASN A 499 -20.02 4.22 -17.46
N ALA A 500 -19.84 5.53 -17.24
CA ALA A 500 -19.06 6.03 -16.13
C ALA A 500 -19.79 5.69 -14.83
N PRO A 501 -19.08 5.27 -13.77
CA PRO A 501 -19.69 4.92 -12.49
C PRO A 501 -20.66 6.00 -12.02
N GLY A 502 -21.91 5.60 -11.79
CA GLY A 502 -23.00 6.47 -11.38
C GLY A 502 -23.37 7.59 -12.36
N ALA A 503 -23.55 7.21 -13.64
CA ALA A 503 -23.98 8.01 -14.79
C ALA A 503 -24.55 9.41 -14.47
N LEU A 504 -23.96 10.40 -15.14
CA LEU A 504 -24.11 11.86 -15.01
C LEU A 504 -25.50 12.44 -15.34
N SER A 505 -26.59 11.70 -15.10
CA SER A 505 -27.96 12.20 -15.28
C SER A 505 -28.41 13.07 -14.11
#